data_AF-A0A0S3QRF4-F1
#
_entry.id   AF-A0A0S3QRF4-F1
#
_cell.length_a   1.000
_cell.length_b   1.000
_cell.length_c   1.000
_cell.angle_alpha   90.00
_cell.angle_beta   90.00
_cell.angle_gamma   90.00
#
_symmetry.space_group_name_H-M   'P 1'
#
loop_
_entity.id
_entity.type
_entity.pdbx_description
1 polymer ?
#
loop_
_entity_poly.entity_id
_entity_poly.type
_entity_poly.pdbx_seq_one_letter_code
_entity_poly.pdbx_strand_id
1 'polypeptide(L)'
;MKVKGPSHRAKWDYTQEVKIPEKLKTYLWDHQDQAPLEKLIYRTLYYGSYDDIKFIFSLYPDETLKICLKYPDIHRGVRYWIKTWHESRK
;
A
#
# COMPACT_ATOMS: atom_id res chain seq x y z
N MET A 1 -21.63 -17.57 15.62
CA MET A 1 -20.37 -18.30 15.40
C MET A 1 -19.21 -17.32 15.53
N LYS A 2 -18.28 -17.52 16.47
CA LYS A 2 -17.07 -16.68 16.61
C LYS A 2 -15.91 -17.42 15.96
N VAL A 3 -15.52 -17.00 14.75
CA VAL A 3 -14.31 -17.54 14.08
C VAL A 3 -13.10 -16.88 14.74
N LYS A 4 -12.53 -17.54 15.76
CA LYS A 4 -11.19 -17.20 16.28
C LYS A 4 -10.15 -17.77 15.32
N GLY A 5 -9.98 -17.14 14.15
CA GLY A 5 -8.78 -17.33 13.35
C GLY A 5 -7.59 -16.68 14.08
N PRO A 6 -6.37 -17.22 13.98
CA PRO A 6 -5.20 -16.53 14.51
C PRO A 6 -5.09 -15.15 13.85
N SER A 7 -5.10 -14.09 14.65
CA SER A 7 -4.84 -12.72 14.17
C SER A 7 -3.35 -12.62 13.83
N HIS A 8 -2.96 -13.19 12.69
CA HIS A 8 -1.59 -13.10 12.18
C HIS A 8 -1.39 -11.67 11.67
N ARG A 9 -1.04 -10.75 12.56
CA ARG A 9 -0.60 -9.41 12.16
C ARG A 9 0.66 -9.61 11.33
N ALA A 10 0.56 -9.36 10.03
CA ALA A 10 1.73 -9.36 9.16
C ALA A 10 2.78 -8.41 9.74
N LYS A 11 4.00 -8.92 10.01
CA LYS A 11 5.12 -8.08 10.46
C LYS A 11 5.38 -7.03 9.39
N TRP A 12 5.57 -5.77 9.77
CA TRP A 12 5.91 -4.71 8.83
C TRP A 12 7.38 -4.84 8.42
N ASP A 13 7.64 -4.75 7.12
CA ASP A 13 8.97 -4.71 6.51
C ASP A 13 9.44 -3.26 6.33
N TYR A 14 8.53 -2.29 6.15
CA TYR A 14 8.86 -0.87 5.96
C TYR A 14 8.27 0.01 7.06
N THR A 15 9.00 0.11 8.17
CA THR A 15 8.65 0.97 9.31
C THR A 15 9.21 2.39 9.19
N GLN A 16 9.98 2.70 8.14
CA GLN A 16 10.53 4.03 7.93
C GLN A 16 9.39 5.06 7.81
N GLU A 17 9.49 6.12 8.60
CA GLU A 17 8.56 7.24 8.51
C GLU A 17 8.86 8.08 7.27
N VAL A 18 7.83 8.27 6.46
CA VAL A 18 7.88 9.09 5.25
C VAL A 18 6.85 10.20 5.34
N LYS A 19 7.16 11.36 4.75
CA LYS A 19 6.23 12.47 4.66
C LYS A 19 5.04 12.06 3.79
N ILE A 20 3.84 12.27 4.30
CA ILE A 20 2.61 11.90 3.60
C ILE A 20 2.34 12.96 2.51
N PRO A 21 2.27 12.56 1.22
CA PRO A 21 1.86 13.47 0.16
C PRO A 21 0.44 13.99 0.44
N GLU A 22 0.18 15.29 0.21
CA GLU A 22 -1.11 15.91 0.55
C GLU A 22 -2.31 15.17 -0.07
N LYS A 23 -2.15 14.69 -1.31
CA LYS A 23 -3.16 13.91 -2.04
C LYS A 23 -3.57 12.62 -1.32
N LEU A 24 -2.68 12.06 -0.50
CA LEU A 24 -2.86 10.78 0.20
C LEU A 24 -3.21 10.94 1.69
N LYS A 25 -3.19 12.18 2.22
CA LYS A 25 -3.50 12.45 3.64
C LYS A 25 -4.89 11.94 4.05
N THR A 26 -5.85 11.96 3.13
CA THR A 26 -7.22 11.45 3.34
C THR A 26 -7.28 9.98 3.73
N TYR A 27 -6.31 9.16 3.30
CA TYR A 27 -6.26 7.72 3.58
C TYR A 27 -5.58 7.38 4.91
N LEU A 28 -4.98 8.38 5.57
CA LEU A 28 -4.15 8.25 6.75
C LEU A 28 -4.68 9.13 7.89
N TRP A 29 -5.96 8.96 8.23
CA TRP A 29 -6.62 9.73 9.31
C TRP A 29 -5.93 9.62 10.68
N ASP A 30 -5.14 8.56 10.90
CA ASP A 30 -4.40 8.33 12.16
C ASP A 30 -3.09 9.13 12.25
N HIS A 31 -2.64 9.75 11.16
CA HIS A 31 -1.31 10.35 11.03
C HIS A 31 -1.40 11.76 10.45
N GLN A 32 -0.66 12.71 11.04
CA GLN A 32 -0.74 14.12 10.62
C GLN A 32 0.16 14.43 9.41
N ASP A 33 1.47 14.22 9.55
CA ASP A 33 2.45 14.62 8.53
C ASP A 33 3.37 13.50 8.07
N GLN A 34 3.61 12.50 8.92
CA GLN A 34 4.46 11.37 8.62
C GLN A 34 3.75 10.07 8.97
N ALA A 35 3.98 9.03 8.16
CA ALA A 35 3.47 7.70 8.41
C ALA A 35 4.51 6.65 8.02
N PRO A 36 4.46 5.45 8.62
CA PRO A 36 5.24 4.31 8.13
C PRO A 36 4.94 4.06 6.65
N LEU A 37 6.00 3.90 5.85
CA LEU A 37 5.89 3.71 4.39
C LEU A 37 4.95 2.56 4.03
N GLU A 38 5.03 1.44 4.74
CA GLU A 38 4.15 0.30 4.48
C GLU A 38 2.68 0.63 4.71
N LYS A 39 2.38 1.43 5.74
CA LYS A 39 1.01 1.86 6.04
C LYS A 39 0.51 2.82 4.97
N LEU A 40 1.34 3.76 4.52
CA LEU A 40 1.02 4.70 3.43
C LEU A 40 0.68 3.94 2.14
N ILE A 41 1.56 3.04 1.72
CA ILE A 41 1.36 2.24 0.50
C ILE A 41 0.12 1.36 0.66
N TYR A 42 0.01 0.56 1.73
CA TYR A 42 -1.12 -0.34 1.94
C TYR A 42 -2.47 0.39 1.92
N ARG A 43 -2.58 1.53 2.63
CA ARG A 43 -3.81 2.34 2.64
C ARG A 43 -4.13 2.90 1.27
N THR A 44 -3.13 3.36 0.53
CA THR A 44 -3.31 3.85 -0.85
C THR A 44 -3.75 2.73 -1.77
N LEU A 45 -3.19 1.52 -1.64
CA LEU A 45 -3.59 0.37 -2.45
C LEU A 45 -4.99 -0.16 -2.11
N TYR A 46 -5.45 0.03 -0.88
CA TYR A 46 -6.73 -0.47 -0.41
C TYR A 46 -7.89 0.51 -0.67
N TYR A 47 -7.66 1.81 -0.44
CA TYR A 47 -8.70 2.86 -0.52
C TYR A 47 -8.51 3.83 -1.68
N GLY A 48 -7.31 3.86 -2.29
CA GLY A 48 -6.94 4.85 -3.30
C GLY A 48 -7.64 4.63 -4.63
N SER A 49 -7.76 5.73 -5.39
CA SER A 49 -8.17 5.67 -6.79
C SER A 49 -7.03 5.13 -7.67
N TYR A 50 -7.33 4.82 -8.94
CA TYR A 50 -6.32 4.42 -9.92
C TYR A 50 -5.15 5.42 -10.00
N ASP A 51 -5.45 6.72 -9.99
CA ASP A 51 -4.43 7.77 -10.08
C ASP A 51 -3.56 7.84 -8.83
N ASP A 52 -4.13 7.59 -7.64
CA ASP A 52 -3.39 7.58 -6.39
C ASP A 52 -2.48 6.36 -6.29
N ILE A 53 -2.98 5.21 -6.74
CA ILE A 53 -2.22 3.97 -6.83
C ILE A 53 -1.06 4.12 -7.83
N LYS A 54 -1.32 4.76 -8.98
CA LYS A 54 -0.27 5.04 -9.97
C LYS A 54 0.76 6.02 -9.44
N PHE A 55 0.33 7.02 -8.68
CA PHE A 55 1.20 8.00 -8.03
C PHE A 55 2.09 7.37 -6.95
N ILE A 56 1.56 6.53 -6.07
CA ILE A 56 2.40 5.88 -5.06
C ILE A 56 3.36 4.87 -5.71
N PHE A 57 2.93 4.19 -6.77
CA PHE A 57 3.78 3.27 -7.52
C PHE A 57 4.94 3.99 -8.23
N SER A 58 4.74 5.22 -8.73
CA SER A 58 5.82 5.97 -9.36
C SER A 58 6.91 6.37 -8.36
N LEU A 59 6.52 6.67 -7.12
CA LEU A 59 7.42 7.00 -6.02
C LEU A 59 8.16 5.78 -5.45
N TYR A 60 7.44 4.67 -5.23
CA TYR A 60 7.94 3.50 -4.51
C TYR A 60 7.60 2.19 -5.26
N PRO A 61 8.15 1.95 -6.45
CA PRO A 61 7.72 0.85 -7.31
C PRO A 61 7.96 -0.54 -6.70
N ASP A 62 9.14 -0.76 -6.10
CA ASP A 62 9.54 -2.06 -5.58
C ASP A 62 8.84 -2.39 -4.25
N GLU A 63 8.71 -1.38 -3.38
CA GLU A 63 7.98 -1.48 -2.12
C GLU A 63 6.49 -1.71 -2.38
N THR A 64 5.91 -0.99 -3.35
CA THR A 64 4.51 -1.16 -3.75
C THR A 64 4.25 -2.56 -4.26
N LEU A 65 5.12 -3.12 -5.11
CA LEU A 65 4.98 -4.50 -5.57
C LEU A 65 5.06 -5.50 -4.42
N LYS A 66 6.04 -5.37 -3.52
CA LYS A 66 6.20 -6.27 -2.38
C LYS A 66 4.99 -6.24 -1.44
N ILE A 67 4.52 -5.06 -1.09
CA ILE A 67 3.33 -4.88 -0.22
C ILE A 67 2.09 -5.43 -0.92
N CYS A 68 1.94 -5.19 -2.21
CA CYS A 68 0.85 -5.72 -3.02
C CYS A 68 0.77 -7.26 -3.00
N LEU A 69 1.93 -7.94 -2.98
CA LEU A 69 1.99 -9.39 -2.94
C LEU A 69 1.81 -9.95 -1.52
N LYS A 70 2.26 -9.20 -0.51
CA LYS A 70 2.19 -9.57 0.89
C LYS A 70 0.77 -9.58 1.45
N TYR A 71 -0.04 -8.58 1.10
CA TYR A 71 -1.39 -8.43 1.67
C TYR A 71 -2.47 -9.06 0.76
N PRO A 72 -3.18 -10.10 1.23
CA PRO A 72 -4.19 -10.81 0.44
C PRO A 72 -5.49 -10.01 0.24
N ASP A 73 -5.70 -8.93 1.00
CA ASP A 73 -6.93 -8.15 0.93
C ASP A 73 -6.92 -7.10 -0.20
N ILE A 74 -5.76 -6.91 -0.85
CA ILE A 74 -5.64 -5.96 -1.96
C ILE A 74 -6.37 -6.51 -3.18
N HIS A 75 -7.23 -5.67 -3.77
CA HIS A 75 -8.04 -6.00 -4.94
C HIS A 75 -7.21 -6.57 -6.09
N ARG A 76 -7.72 -7.63 -6.73
CA ARG A 76 -7.03 -8.32 -7.84
C ARG A 76 -6.67 -7.38 -8.99
N GLY A 77 -7.55 -6.41 -9.32
CA GLY A 77 -7.29 -5.42 -10.37
C GLY A 77 -6.11 -4.50 -10.05
N VAL A 78 -5.97 -4.09 -8.79
CA VAL A 78 -4.83 -3.29 -8.32
C VAL A 78 -3.53 -4.10 -8.48
N ARG A 79 -3.55 -5.38 -8.11
CA ARG A 79 -2.37 -6.26 -8.27
C ARG A 79 -1.95 -6.44 -9.71
N TYR A 80 -2.93 -6.60 -10.59
CA TYR A 80 -2.69 -6.73 -12.02
C TYR A 80 -1.92 -5.50 -12.53
N TRP A 81 -2.44 -4.29 -12.28
CA TRP A 81 -1.79 -3.06 -12.72
C TRP A 81 -0.38 -2.88 -12.16
N ILE A 82 -0.18 -3.10 -10.85
CA ILE A 82 1.13 -2.96 -10.23
C ILE A 82 2.16 -3.92 -10.86
N LYS A 83 1.76 -5.18 -11.10
CA LYS A 83 2.62 -6.15 -11.78
C LYS A 83 2.94 -5.69 -13.21
N THR A 84 1.93 -5.32 -13.98
CA THR A 84 2.11 -4.86 -15.36
C THR A 84 3.02 -3.64 -15.45
N TRP A 85 2.85 -2.66 -14.56
CA TRP A 85 3.71 -1.47 -14.55
C TRP A 85 5.14 -1.80 -14.12
N HIS A 86 5.33 -2.74 -13.18
CA HIS A 86 6.65 -3.19 -12.77
C HIS A 86 7.36 -3.94 -13.90
N GLU A 87 6.66 -4.83 -14.58
CA GLU A 87 7.16 -5.55 -15.76
C GLU A 87 7.52 -4.60 -16.90
N SER A 88 6.73 -3.54 -17.15
CA SER A 88 7.02 -2.56 -18.20
C SER A 88 8.23 -1.65 -17.92
N ARG A 89 8.73 -1.62 -16.68
CA ARG A 89 9.94 -0.84 -16.32
C ARG A 89 11.23 -1.63 -16.50
N LYS A 90 11.16 -2.95 -16.68
CA LYS A 90 12.30 -3.81 -16.99
C LYS A 90 12.60 -3.79 -18.48
#